data_AF-A0A8T1FPW1-F1
#
_entry.id   AF-A0A8T1FPW1-F1
#
_cell.length_a   1.000
_cell.length_b   1.000
_cell.length_c   1.000
_cell.angle_alpha   90.00
_cell.angle_beta   90.00
_cell.angle_gamma   90.00
#
_symmetry.space_group_name_H-M   'P 1'
#
loop_
_entity.id
_entity.type
_entity.pdbx_description
1 polymer ?
#
loop_
_entity_poly.entity_id
_entity_poly.type
_entity_poly.pdbx_seq_one_letter_code
_entity_poly.pdbx_strand_id
1 'polypeptide(L)'
;MDNYYTSVQLLQELRLTGLYGRGTIRANSKYFMAHTILYKDDCTRGDYRQAVSHDHSMLAASWYDGNVVNLVSNADCTHVTTVTRMVGTEKQSFPAPECVAQYNTNMQGIDRLDQIRGRFSTADGHSYKRWHKKLALALIDVARSNAYLTRRLVKSDPATRDPHRTFVMELVGELLNGQWRNAPSDGRMLYRGGILDDGEAEEVGTPSSQRSAGKAAVLTTTAWASVSS
;
A
#
# COMPACT_ATOMS: atom_id res chain seq x y z
N MET A 1 0.42 -6.50 9.63
CA MET A 1 1.42 -5.44 9.85
C MET A 1 2.72 -6.04 10.37
N ASP A 2 3.86 -5.49 9.97
CA ASP A 2 5.15 -5.93 10.49
C ASP A 2 5.38 -5.40 11.92
N ASN A 3 6.33 -5.99 12.63
CA ASN A 3 6.66 -5.70 14.02
C ASN A 3 7.13 -4.26 14.25
N TYR A 4 7.64 -3.59 13.22
CA TYR A 4 8.02 -2.19 13.30
C TYR A 4 6.81 -1.26 13.46
N TYR A 5 5.66 -1.65 12.89
CA TYR A 5 4.44 -0.85 12.85
C TYR A 5 3.35 -1.34 13.80
N THR A 6 3.61 -2.39 14.59
CA THR A 6 2.57 -3.04 15.39
C THR A 6 2.87 -2.89 16.88
N SER A 7 1.87 -2.43 17.63
CA SER A 7 1.87 -2.44 19.09
C SER A 7 0.48 -2.77 19.62
N VAL A 8 0.40 -3.24 20.87
CA VAL A 8 -0.89 -3.55 21.52
C VAL A 8 -1.75 -2.28 21.63
N GLN A 9 -1.14 -1.18 22.05
CA GLN A 9 -1.82 0.12 22.17
C GLN A 9 -2.38 0.61 20.84
N LEU A 10 -1.61 0.48 19.75
CA LEU A 10 -2.09 0.84 18.41
C LEU A 10 -3.35 0.05 18.04
N LEU A 11 -3.38 -1.27 18.29
CA LEU A 11 -4.55 -2.08 17.97
C LEU A 11 -5.76 -1.76 18.87
N GLN A 12 -5.53 -1.33 20.11
CA GLN A 12 -6.60 -0.81 20.97
C GLN A 12 -7.21 0.47 20.39
N GLU A 13 -6.39 1.44 20.01
CA GLU A 13 -6.84 2.70 19.40
C GLU A 13 -7.54 2.49 18.04
N LEU A 14 -6.99 1.59 17.21
CA LEU A 14 -7.64 1.22 15.95
C LEU A 14 -9.02 0.62 16.19
N ARG A 15 -9.18 -0.19 17.23
CA ARG A 15 -10.50 -0.75 17.59
C ARG A 15 -11.51 0.34 17.92
N LEU A 16 -11.10 1.39 18.66
CA LEU A 16 -11.96 2.53 19.00
C LEU A 16 -12.39 3.35 17.78
N THR A 17 -11.58 3.36 16.72
CA THR A 17 -11.88 4.04 15.45
C THR A 17 -12.60 3.14 14.44
N GLY A 18 -12.95 1.91 14.83
CA GLY A 18 -13.64 0.94 13.95
C GLY A 18 -12.70 0.25 12.95
N LEU A 19 -11.39 0.34 13.15
CA LEU A 19 -10.37 -0.29 12.32
C LEU A 19 -9.86 -1.59 12.94
N TYR A 20 -9.74 -2.60 12.09
CA TYR A 20 -9.26 -3.92 12.46
C TYR A 20 -7.90 -4.20 11.87
N GLY A 21 -7.06 -4.85 12.65
CA GLY A 21 -5.66 -5.05 12.36
C GLY A 21 -5.08 -6.26 13.06
N ARG A 22 -4.01 -6.73 12.45
CA ARG A 22 -3.23 -7.90 12.87
C ARG A 22 -1.78 -7.62 12.54
N GLY A 23 -0.86 -8.06 13.39
CA GLY A 23 0.55 -7.90 13.08
C GLY A 23 1.44 -8.77 13.93
N THR A 24 2.67 -8.94 13.45
CA THR A 24 3.74 -9.50 14.26
C THR A 24 4.15 -8.50 15.32
N ILE A 25 4.59 -8.98 16.48
CA ILE A 25 5.05 -8.14 17.58
C ILE A 25 6.33 -8.72 18.16
N ARG A 26 7.21 -7.86 18.67
CA ARG A 26 8.45 -8.32 19.30
C ARG A 26 8.14 -8.90 20.68
N ALA A 27 8.84 -9.97 21.05
CA ALA A 27 8.66 -10.64 22.34
C ALA A 27 8.92 -9.69 23.54
N ASN A 28 9.83 -8.73 23.38
CA ASN A 28 10.17 -7.73 24.39
C ASN A 28 9.25 -6.49 24.38
N SER A 29 8.13 -6.52 23.66
CA SER A 29 7.17 -5.42 23.67
C SER A 29 6.47 -5.35 25.03
N LYS A 30 6.43 -4.15 25.64
CA LYS A 30 6.00 -3.91 27.02
C LYS A 30 4.62 -4.50 27.38
N TYR A 31 3.69 -4.48 26.43
CA TYR A 31 2.30 -4.91 26.65
C TYR A 31 1.98 -6.26 26.02
N PHE A 32 2.99 -6.96 25.49
CA PHE A 32 2.78 -8.32 25.00
C PHE A 32 2.72 -9.30 26.18
N MET A 33 1.81 -10.26 26.12
CA MET A 33 1.55 -11.17 27.24
C MET A 33 2.70 -12.16 27.41
N ALA A 34 3.50 -11.98 28.48
CA ALA A 34 4.68 -12.81 28.70
C ALA A 34 4.37 -14.31 28.78
N HIS A 35 3.19 -14.69 29.31
CA HIS A 35 2.78 -16.09 29.44
C HIS A 35 2.44 -16.76 28.09
N THR A 36 2.16 -15.99 27.03
CA THR A 36 1.96 -16.57 25.69
C THR A 36 3.26 -16.87 24.97
N ILE A 37 4.38 -16.28 25.41
CA ILE A 37 5.68 -16.45 24.74
C ILE A 37 6.11 -17.93 24.81
N LEU A 38 6.49 -18.45 23.66
CA LEU A 38 7.12 -19.76 23.53
C LEU A 38 8.64 -19.62 23.61
N TYR A 39 9.30 -20.63 24.16
CA TYR A 39 10.77 -20.74 24.20
C TYR A 39 11.22 -21.84 23.24
N LYS A 40 12.25 -21.56 22.46
CA LYS A 40 12.70 -22.44 21.38
C LYS A 40 13.08 -23.84 21.87
N ASP A 41 13.69 -23.93 23.04
CA ASP A 41 14.24 -25.18 23.57
C ASP A 41 13.14 -26.17 24.00
N ASP A 42 11.92 -25.68 24.25
CA ASP A 42 10.78 -26.48 24.72
C ASP A 42 9.72 -26.73 23.63
N CYS A 43 9.95 -26.28 22.40
CA CYS A 43 8.93 -26.24 21.36
C CYS A 43 9.28 -27.07 20.12
N THR A 44 8.28 -27.79 19.64
CA THR A 44 8.26 -28.48 18.36
C THR A 44 7.43 -27.70 17.35
N ARG A 45 7.78 -27.82 16.06
CA ARG A 45 7.14 -27.04 14.99
C ARG A 45 5.62 -27.30 14.99
N GLY A 46 4.83 -26.23 15.00
CA GLY A 46 3.38 -26.30 15.16
C GLY A 46 2.89 -25.94 16.56
N ASP A 47 3.76 -25.93 17.58
CA ASP A 47 3.36 -25.52 18.92
C ASP A 47 2.89 -24.06 18.94
N TYR A 48 1.79 -23.82 19.64
CA TYR A 48 1.20 -22.49 19.80
C TYR A 48 0.69 -22.24 21.20
N ARG A 49 0.64 -20.97 21.57
CA ARG A 49 -0.11 -20.45 22.72
C ARG A 49 -0.93 -19.25 22.29
N GLN A 50 -2.11 -19.11 22.89
CA GLN A 50 -3.01 -17.99 22.65
C GLN A 50 -3.48 -17.44 23.99
N ALA A 51 -3.70 -16.13 24.06
CA ALA A 51 -4.39 -15.48 25.15
C ALA A 51 -5.33 -14.40 24.62
N VAL A 52 -6.44 -14.25 25.32
CA VAL A 52 -7.50 -13.31 24.95
C VAL A 52 -7.65 -12.29 26.06
N SER A 53 -7.69 -11.02 25.68
CA SER A 53 -8.20 -9.96 26.55
C SER A 53 -9.65 -9.71 26.18
N HIS A 54 -10.57 -10.09 27.08
CA HIS A 54 -11.99 -9.84 26.89
C HIS A 54 -12.30 -8.34 26.96
N ASP A 55 -11.70 -7.63 27.93
CA ASP A 55 -11.89 -6.20 28.14
C ASP A 55 -11.53 -5.35 26.91
N HIS A 56 -10.49 -5.75 26.17
CA HIS A 56 -10.02 -5.04 24.99
C HIS A 56 -10.40 -5.72 23.66
N SER A 57 -11.09 -6.86 23.69
CA SER A 57 -11.38 -7.68 22.50
C SER A 57 -10.14 -7.93 21.63
N MET A 58 -9.06 -8.39 22.28
CA MET A 58 -7.76 -8.63 21.63
C MET A 58 -7.31 -10.07 21.80
N LEU A 59 -6.58 -10.56 20.79
CA LEU A 59 -5.92 -11.84 20.76
C LEU A 59 -4.41 -11.64 20.69
N ALA A 60 -3.68 -12.30 21.59
CA ALA A 60 -2.25 -12.51 21.50
C ALA A 60 -1.99 -13.97 21.15
N ALA A 61 -1.07 -14.23 20.23
CA ALA A 61 -0.70 -15.59 19.85
C ALA A 61 0.82 -15.71 19.64
N SER A 62 1.37 -16.84 20.03
CA SER A 62 2.74 -17.24 19.73
C SER A 62 2.70 -18.58 19.01
N TRP A 63 3.45 -18.72 17.93
CA TRP A 63 3.51 -19.94 17.13
C TRP A 63 4.95 -20.26 16.73
N TYR A 64 5.31 -21.54 16.76
CA TYR A 64 6.66 -21.99 16.41
C TYR A 64 6.69 -22.65 15.03
N ASP A 65 7.36 -21.99 14.08
CA ASP A 65 7.57 -22.48 12.70
C ASP A 65 9.03 -22.94 12.45
N GLY A 66 9.93 -22.63 13.39
CA GLY A 66 11.39 -22.76 13.29
C GLY A 66 12.09 -21.63 14.04
N ASN A 67 11.43 -20.48 14.11
CA ASN A 67 11.59 -19.47 15.15
C ASN A 67 10.20 -19.15 15.73
N VAL A 68 10.18 -18.62 16.95
CA VAL A 68 8.95 -18.19 17.60
C VAL A 68 8.45 -16.91 16.94
N VAL A 69 7.23 -16.94 16.43
CA VAL A 69 6.54 -15.78 15.87
C VAL A 69 5.44 -15.37 16.83
N ASN A 70 5.51 -14.13 17.30
CA ASN A 70 4.48 -13.54 18.15
C ASN A 70 3.60 -12.61 17.32
N LEU A 71 2.30 -12.71 17.51
CA LEU A 71 1.30 -11.89 16.84
C LEU A 71 0.32 -11.33 17.84
N VAL A 72 -0.25 -10.19 17.48
CA VAL A 72 -1.36 -9.57 18.17
C VAL A 72 -2.41 -9.16 17.13
N SER A 73 -3.69 -9.34 17.47
CA SER A 73 -4.81 -9.04 16.60
C SER A 73 -6.00 -8.50 17.40
N ASN A 74 -6.75 -7.59 16.80
CA ASN A 74 -8.07 -7.16 17.27
C ASN A 74 -9.18 -7.58 16.28
N ALA A 75 -8.84 -8.43 15.30
CA ALA A 75 -9.70 -8.83 14.19
C ALA A 75 -10.02 -10.32 14.17
N ASP A 76 -9.24 -11.12 14.91
CA ASP A 76 -9.26 -12.58 14.88
C ASP A 76 -9.84 -13.17 16.17
N CYS A 77 -10.33 -14.40 16.05
CA CYS A 77 -10.79 -15.25 17.15
C CYS A 77 -9.74 -16.32 17.50
N THR A 78 -9.99 -17.11 18.55
CA THR A 78 -9.06 -18.16 19.03
C THR A 78 -9.03 -19.43 18.17
N HIS A 79 -9.67 -19.40 17.00
CA HIS A 79 -9.76 -20.55 16.11
C HIS A 79 -8.38 -21.02 15.67
N VAL A 80 -8.27 -22.34 15.52
CA VAL A 80 -7.05 -23.02 15.09
C VAL A 80 -7.32 -23.60 13.71
N THR A 81 -6.36 -23.41 12.83
CA THR A 81 -6.39 -23.90 11.46
C THR A 81 -5.12 -24.70 11.19
N THR A 82 -4.98 -25.20 9.97
CA THR A 82 -3.81 -25.92 9.52
C THR A 82 -3.06 -25.08 8.49
N VAL A 83 -1.75 -24.95 8.68
CA VAL A 83 -0.85 -24.28 7.73
C VAL A 83 0.11 -25.29 7.14
N THR A 84 0.25 -25.28 5.82
CA THR A 84 1.22 -26.13 5.12
C THR A 84 2.55 -25.43 5.01
N ARG A 85 3.63 -26.14 5.33
CA ARG A 85 5.00 -25.65 5.30
C ARG A 85 5.93 -26.63 4.59
N MET A 86 6.91 -26.08 3.89
CA MET A 86 8.04 -26.87 3.39
C MET A 86 9.03 -27.09 4.53
N VAL A 87 9.33 -28.34 4.85
CA VAL A 87 10.35 -28.75 5.82
C VAL A 87 11.39 -29.56 5.05
N GLY A 88 12.52 -28.94 4.75
CA GLY A 88 13.45 -29.49 3.75
C GLY A 88 12.77 -29.58 2.38
N THR A 89 12.57 -30.80 1.89
CA THR A 89 11.96 -31.08 0.58
C THR A 89 10.49 -31.49 0.68
N GLU A 90 9.98 -31.76 1.89
CA GLU A 90 8.64 -32.30 2.10
C GLU A 90 7.64 -31.21 2.53
N LYS A 91 6.39 -31.35 2.06
CA LYS A 91 5.26 -30.53 2.54
C LYS A 91 4.66 -31.19 3.77
N GLN A 92 4.69 -30.49 4.89
CA GLN A 92 4.09 -30.93 6.14
C GLN A 92 3.03 -29.92 6.60
N SER A 93 2.03 -30.41 7.31
CA SER A 93 0.91 -29.61 7.80
C SER A 93 0.98 -29.50 9.32
N PHE A 94 0.89 -28.28 9.83
CA PHE A 94 1.00 -27.98 11.25
C PHE A 94 -0.25 -27.25 11.74
N PRO A 95 -0.70 -27.50 12.99
CA PRO A 95 -1.70 -26.64 13.60
C PRO A 95 -1.11 -25.24 13.80
N ALA A 96 -1.94 -24.22 13.57
CA ALA A 96 -1.58 -22.84 13.83
C ALA A 96 -2.83 -22.03 14.19
N PRO A 97 -2.71 -21.00 15.03
CA PRO A 97 -3.79 -20.03 15.21
C PRO A 97 -4.23 -19.45 13.86
N GLU A 98 -5.53 -19.24 13.66
CA GLU A 98 -6.05 -18.62 12.44
C GLU A 98 -5.44 -17.23 12.22
N CYS A 99 -5.13 -16.53 13.32
CA CYS A 99 -4.43 -15.26 13.30
C CYS A 99 -2.98 -15.35 12.72
N VAL A 100 -2.41 -16.54 12.58
CA VAL A 100 -1.14 -16.76 11.88
C VAL A 100 -1.38 -17.02 10.40
N ALA A 101 -2.33 -17.89 10.07
CA ALA A 101 -2.64 -18.26 8.70
C ALA A 101 -3.07 -17.03 7.88
N GLN A 102 -4.04 -16.28 8.41
CA GLN A 102 -4.55 -15.08 7.75
C GLN A 102 -3.50 -13.96 7.69
N TYR A 103 -2.46 -13.97 8.54
CA TYR A 103 -1.34 -13.02 8.46
C TYR A 103 -0.45 -13.38 7.26
N ASN A 104 -0.07 -14.66 7.16
CA ASN A 104 0.76 -15.14 6.05
C ASN A 104 0.09 -14.94 4.70
N THR A 105 -1.23 -15.11 4.61
CA THR A 105 -2.00 -14.88 3.38
C THR A 105 -1.96 -13.43 2.92
N ASN A 106 -2.02 -12.47 3.87
CA ASN A 106 -2.30 -11.06 3.57
C ASN A 106 -1.09 -10.11 3.73
N MET A 107 0.02 -10.55 4.33
CA MET A 107 1.18 -9.69 4.63
C MET A 107 1.94 -9.16 3.40
N GLN A 108 1.80 -9.80 2.24
CA GLN A 108 2.61 -9.54 1.04
C GLN A 108 2.07 -8.41 0.14
N GLY A 109 1.06 -7.65 0.59
CA GLY A 109 0.45 -6.62 -0.26
C GLY A 109 1.44 -5.57 -0.77
N ILE A 110 2.31 -5.09 0.12
CA ILE A 110 3.34 -4.09 -0.22
C ILE A 110 4.41 -4.71 -1.14
N ASP A 111 4.90 -5.90 -0.82
CA ASP A 111 5.93 -6.58 -1.63
C ASP A 111 5.44 -6.87 -3.05
N ARG A 112 4.17 -7.24 -3.21
CA ARG A 112 3.55 -7.45 -4.54
C ARG A 112 3.47 -6.14 -5.32
N LEU A 113 3.07 -5.05 -4.68
CA LEU A 113 3.06 -3.72 -5.33
C LEU A 113 4.49 -3.30 -5.71
N ASP A 114 5.47 -3.52 -4.83
CA ASP A 114 6.88 -3.23 -5.08
C ASP A 114 7.43 -4.03 -6.26
N GLN A 115 7.09 -5.32 -6.34
CA GLN A 115 7.44 -6.19 -7.47
C GLN A 115 6.84 -5.71 -8.79
N ILE A 116 5.55 -5.33 -8.80
CA ILE A 116 4.88 -4.77 -9.98
C ILE A 116 5.55 -3.45 -10.38
N ARG A 117 5.78 -2.54 -9.42
CA ARG A 117 6.44 -1.26 -9.64
C ARG A 117 7.84 -1.46 -10.23
N GLY A 118 8.64 -2.33 -9.62
CA GLY A 118 10.02 -2.61 -9.97
C GLY A 118 10.20 -3.11 -11.41
N ARG A 119 9.28 -3.95 -11.92
CA ARG A 119 9.40 -4.61 -13.23
C ARG A 119 9.62 -3.64 -14.40
N PHE A 120 9.00 -2.46 -14.35
CA PHE A 120 9.14 -1.43 -15.38
C PHE A 120 9.61 -0.08 -14.79
N SER A 121 10.23 -0.10 -13.61
CA SER A 121 10.58 1.10 -12.84
C SER A 121 11.40 2.10 -13.65
N THR A 122 10.84 3.29 -13.84
CA THR A 122 11.53 4.42 -14.47
C THR A 122 12.50 5.07 -13.50
N ALA A 123 12.19 5.05 -12.20
CA ALA A 123 13.01 5.60 -11.13
C ALA A 123 14.29 4.77 -10.89
N ASP A 124 14.23 3.46 -11.07
CA ASP A 124 15.40 2.58 -10.89
C ASP A 124 16.29 2.53 -12.14
N GLY A 125 15.71 2.69 -13.33
CA GLY A 125 16.45 2.73 -14.60
C GLY A 125 17.29 3.99 -14.83
N HIS A 126 17.09 5.04 -14.03
CA HIS A 126 17.77 6.33 -14.22
C HIS A 126 18.44 6.83 -12.93
N SER A 127 19.69 7.26 -13.05
CA SER A 127 20.41 7.91 -11.96
C SER A 127 20.40 9.44 -12.12
N TYR A 128 19.99 10.14 -11.07
CA TYR A 128 19.99 11.61 -11.03
C TYR A 128 20.77 12.11 -9.83
N LYS A 129 21.56 13.18 -10.02
CA LYS A 129 22.23 13.88 -8.92
C LYS A 129 21.25 14.56 -7.96
N ARG A 130 20.05 14.92 -8.44
CA ARG A 130 19.03 15.63 -7.66
C ARG A 130 17.92 14.65 -7.27
N TRP A 131 17.74 14.44 -5.97
CA TRP A 131 16.80 13.45 -5.42
C TRP A 131 15.34 13.67 -5.85
N HIS A 132 14.90 14.92 -6.01
CA HIS A 132 13.51 15.23 -6.40
C HIS A 132 13.14 14.71 -7.80
N LYS A 133 14.10 14.60 -8.72
CA LYS A 133 13.85 14.00 -10.03
C LYS A 133 13.55 12.51 -9.90
N LYS A 134 14.29 11.83 -9.03
CA LYS A 134 14.05 10.41 -8.73
C LYS A 134 12.70 10.22 -8.02
N LEU A 135 12.33 11.12 -7.10
CA LEU A 135 11.00 11.11 -6.48
C LEU A 135 9.89 11.28 -7.52
N ALA A 136 10.01 12.23 -8.45
CA ALA A 136 9.00 12.44 -9.50
C ALA A 136 8.78 11.18 -10.36
N LEU A 137 9.86 10.47 -10.72
CA LEU A 137 9.74 9.19 -11.43
C LEU A 137 9.13 8.08 -10.57
N ALA A 138 9.47 8.04 -9.27
CA ALA A 138 8.88 7.06 -8.37
C ALA A 138 7.36 7.25 -8.24
N LEU A 139 6.87 8.51 -8.24
CA LEU A 139 5.43 8.80 -8.27
C LEU A 139 4.78 8.31 -9.58
N ILE A 140 5.45 8.46 -10.72
CA ILE A 140 4.97 7.92 -12.01
C ILE A 140 4.92 6.39 -11.96
N ASP A 141 5.93 5.73 -11.39
CA ASP A 141 5.97 4.28 -11.26
C ASP A 141 4.83 3.75 -10.38
N VAL A 142 4.50 4.45 -9.28
CA VAL A 142 3.34 4.14 -8.43
C VAL A 142 2.04 4.35 -9.20
N ALA A 143 1.87 5.49 -9.87
CA ALA A 143 0.67 5.80 -10.65
C ALA A 143 0.42 4.75 -11.75
N ARG A 144 1.46 4.36 -12.49
CA ARG A 144 1.40 3.29 -13.49
C ARG A 144 0.99 1.95 -12.88
N SER A 145 1.57 1.58 -11.74
CA SER A 145 1.26 0.32 -11.07
C SER A 145 -0.19 0.29 -10.59
N ASN A 146 -0.69 1.41 -10.05
CA ASN A 146 -2.10 1.55 -9.66
C ASN A 146 -3.03 1.50 -10.86
N ALA A 147 -2.68 2.15 -11.98
CA ALA A 147 -3.46 2.08 -13.22
C ALA A 147 -3.52 0.65 -13.77
N TYR A 148 -2.41 -0.09 -13.74
CA TYR A 148 -2.38 -1.50 -14.13
C TYR A 148 -3.30 -2.36 -13.24
N LEU A 149 -3.17 -2.23 -11.91
CA LEU A 149 -4.01 -2.97 -10.97
C LEU A 149 -5.50 -2.64 -11.15
N THR A 150 -5.84 -1.36 -11.29
CA THR A 150 -7.23 -0.91 -11.52
C THR A 150 -7.78 -1.47 -12.83
N ARG A 151 -6.98 -1.49 -13.90
CA ARG A 151 -7.38 -2.11 -15.16
C ARG A 151 -7.70 -3.59 -14.99
N ARG A 152 -6.91 -4.35 -14.22
CA ARG A 152 -7.15 -5.77 -13.95
C ARG A 152 -8.39 -6.04 -13.12
N LEU A 153 -8.83 -5.07 -12.32
CA LEU A 153 -10.08 -5.18 -11.55
C LEU A 153 -11.32 -5.02 -12.45
N VAL A 154 -11.20 -4.27 -13.55
CA VAL A 154 -12.34 -3.95 -14.44
C VAL A 154 -12.34 -4.82 -15.71
N LYS A 155 -11.16 -5.12 -16.25
CA LYS A 155 -10.98 -5.90 -17.48
C LYS A 155 -10.25 -7.19 -17.14
N SER A 156 -10.76 -8.30 -17.64
CA SER A 156 -10.05 -9.57 -17.60
C SER A 156 -8.69 -9.45 -18.28
N ASP A 157 -7.69 -10.13 -17.73
CA ASP A 157 -6.35 -10.13 -18.31
C ASP A 157 -6.43 -10.66 -19.75
N PRO A 158 -5.79 -9.98 -20.72
CA PRO A 158 -5.72 -10.50 -22.08
C PRO A 158 -4.95 -11.82 -22.05
N ALA A 159 -5.30 -12.75 -22.95
CA ALA A 159 -4.62 -14.05 -23.10
C ALA A 159 -3.21 -13.90 -23.73
N THR A 160 -2.40 -12.97 -23.21
CA THR A 160 -1.04 -12.71 -23.66
C THR A 160 -0.03 -13.31 -22.68
N ARG A 161 1.17 -13.60 -23.18
CA ARG A 161 2.27 -14.13 -22.36
C ARG A 161 2.72 -13.16 -21.26
N ASP A 162 2.53 -11.85 -21.47
CA ASP A 162 2.93 -10.80 -20.54
C ASP A 162 1.93 -9.63 -20.54
N PRO A 163 0.84 -9.73 -19.75
CA PRO A 163 -0.22 -8.73 -19.71
C PRO A 163 0.27 -7.38 -19.19
N HIS A 164 1.24 -7.36 -18.27
CA HIS A 164 1.80 -6.12 -17.75
C HIS A 164 2.59 -5.38 -18.82
N ARG A 165 3.44 -6.08 -19.59
CA ARG A 165 4.16 -5.45 -20.71
C ARG A 165 3.19 -4.92 -21.77
N THR A 166 2.15 -5.68 -22.11
CA THR A 166 1.13 -5.23 -23.07
C THR A 166 0.47 -3.93 -22.59
N PHE A 167 0.06 -3.87 -21.32
CA PHE A 167 -0.48 -2.65 -20.71
C PHE A 167 0.47 -1.46 -20.82
N VAL A 168 1.76 -1.64 -20.51
CA VAL A 168 2.74 -0.55 -20.58
C VAL A 168 2.93 -0.05 -22.01
N MET A 169 2.96 -0.95 -23.00
CA MET A 169 3.09 -0.56 -24.40
C MET A 169 1.87 0.21 -24.92
N GLU A 170 0.66 -0.22 -24.55
CA GLU A 170 -0.57 0.52 -24.86
C GLU A 170 -0.55 1.91 -24.22
N LEU A 171 -0.24 2.00 -22.92
CA LEU A 171 -0.15 3.27 -22.20
C LEU A 171 0.83 4.24 -22.85
N VAL A 172 2.02 3.76 -23.25
CA VAL A 172 3.00 4.60 -23.95
C VAL A 172 2.47 5.07 -25.30
N GLY A 173 1.79 4.20 -26.06
CA GLY A 173 1.14 4.56 -27.32
C GLY A 173 0.06 5.65 -27.15
N GLU A 174 -0.80 5.51 -26.14
CA GLU A 174 -1.85 6.49 -25.82
C GLU A 174 -1.27 7.86 -25.44
N LEU A 175 -0.17 7.87 -24.66
CA LEU A 175 0.52 9.09 -24.26
C LEU A 175 1.17 9.80 -25.44
N LEU A 176 1.85 9.06 -26.33
CA LEU A 176 2.51 9.61 -27.51
C LEU A 176 1.51 10.13 -28.56
N ASN A 177 0.40 9.43 -28.75
CA ASN A 177 -0.64 9.80 -29.71
C ASN A 177 -1.59 10.89 -29.20
N GLY A 178 -1.40 11.37 -27.97
CA GLY A 178 -2.21 12.45 -27.41
C GLY A 178 -3.62 12.05 -26.99
N GLN A 179 -3.92 10.75 -26.89
CA GLN A 179 -5.26 10.25 -26.54
C GLN A 179 -5.67 10.59 -25.11
N TRP A 180 -4.70 10.89 -24.24
CA TRP A 180 -4.94 11.42 -22.91
C TRP A 180 -5.78 12.71 -22.89
N ARG A 181 -5.80 13.47 -23.99
CA ARG A 181 -6.68 14.66 -24.13
C ARG A 181 -8.16 14.31 -24.07
N ASN A 182 -8.51 13.09 -24.45
CA ASN A 182 -9.88 12.57 -24.44
C ASN A 182 -10.20 11.83 -23.13
N ALA A 183 -9.26 11.79 -22.18
CA ALA A 183 -9.51 11.17 -20.88
C ALA A 183 -10.65 11.94 -20.17
N PRO A 184 -11.58 11.24 -19.50
CA PRO A 184 -12.65 11.90 -18.76
C PRO A 184 -12.05 12.87 -17.74
N SER A 185 -12.58 14.10 -17.69
CA SER A 185 -12.21 15.05 -16.63
C SER A 185 -12.63 14.51 -15.25
N ASP A 186 -11.98 14.99 -14.18
CA ASP A 186 -12.31 14.59 -12.80
C ASP A 186 -13.81 14.73 -12.49
N GLY A 187 -14.47 15.76 -13.05
CA GLY A 187 -15.91 15.95 -12.96
C GLY A 187 -16.75 14.86 -13.63
N ARG A 188 -16.26 14.21 -14.69
CA ARG A 188 -16.94 13.06 -15.32
C ARG A 188 -16.70 11.75 -14.58
N MET A 189 -15.58 11.60 -13.86
CA MET A 189 -15.29 10.37 -13.11
C MET A 189 -16.01 10.29 -11.76
N LEU A 190 -16.16 11.42 -11.04
CA LEU A 190 -16.76 11.44 -9.71
C LEU A 190 -18.30 11.44 -9.72
N TYR A 191 -18.95 11.97 -10.76
CA TYR A 191 -20.40 12.24 -10.77
C TYR A 191 -21.24 11.30 -11.63
N ARG A 192 -20.65 10.28 -12.27
CA ARG A 192 -21.43 9.31 -13.08
C ARG A 192 -22.18 8.26 -12.27
N GLY A 193 -22.11 8.32 -10.93
CA GLY A 193 -22.83 7.46 -9.98
C GLY A 193 -24.16 8.01 -9.48
N GLY A 194 -24.76 9.00 -10.18
CA GLY A 194 -26.06 9.58 -9.84
C GLY A 194 -27.11 9.21 -10.89
N ILE A 195 -28.13 8.49 -10.45
CA ILE A 195 -29.36 8.18 -11.17
C ILE A 195 -30.10 9.47 -11.56
N LEU A 196 -30.63 9.47 -12.80
CA LEU A 196 -31.53 10.42 -13.49
C LEU A 196 -30.90 11.52 -14.38
N ASP A 197 -31.18 11.32 -15.68
CA ASP A 197 -31.85 12.26 -16.59
C ASP A 197 -31.01 12.88 -17.71
N ASP A 198 -31.67 12.88 -18.86
CA ASP A 198 -31.17 13.18 -20.19
C ASP A 198 -30.81 14.67 -20.34
N GLY A 199 -29.66 14.93 -20.94
CA GLY A 199 -29.25 16.27 -21.31
C GLY A 199 -27.84 16.30 -21.87
N GLU A 200 -27.73 16.59 -23.17
CA GLU A 200 -26.47 16.87 -23.85
C GLU A 200 -25.68 17.94 -23.06
N ALA A 201 -24.53 17.55 -22.50
CA ALA A 201 -23.62 18.51 -21.88
C ALA A 201 -22.82 19.20 -22.99
N GLU A 202 -23.18 20.44 -23.29
CA GLU A 202 -22.43 21.33 -24.18
C GLU A 202 -20.93 21.38 -23.82
N GLU A 203 -20.09 21.38 -24.85
CA GLU A 203 -18.67 21.73 -24.74
C GLU A 203 -18.51 23.20 -24.40
N VAL A 204 -18.40 23.53 -23.10
CA VAL A 204 -17.87 24.82 -22.68
C VAL A 204 -16.34 24.76 -22.78
N GLY A 205 -15.80 25.28 -23.88
CA GLY A 205 -14.37 25.42 -24.11
C GLY A 205 -13.72 26.33 -23.07
N THR A 206 -12.75 25.80 -22.32
CA THR A 206 -11.90 26.60 -21.43
C THR A 206 -10.97 27.49 -22.26
N PRO A 207 -10.82 28.80 -21.98
CA PRO A 207 -9.94 29.66 -22.75
C PRO A 207 -8.49 29.22 -22.62
N SER A 208 -7.88 28.89 -23.76
CA SER A 208 -6.44 28.70 -23.88
C SER A 208 -5.70 29.95 -23.37
N SER A 209 -4.70 29.78 -22.50
CA SER A 209 -3.78 30.88 -22.17
C SER A 209 -2.87 31.12 -23.37
N GLN A 210 -3.32 32.01 -24.26
CA GLN A 210 -2.43 32.64 -25.22
C GLN A 210 -1.37 33.43 -24.44
N ARG A 211 -0.10 33.06 -24.60
CA ARG A 211 1.03 33.88 -24.18
C ARG A 211 1.02 35.16 -25.03
N SER A 212 0.61 36.29 -24.44
CA SER A 212 0.88 37.61 -25.03
C SER A 212 2.30 38.05 -24.65
N ALA A 213 3.10 38.33 -25.67
CA ALA A 213 4.45 38.87 -25.55
C ALA A 213 4.45 40.31 -25.00
N GLY A 214 5.41 40.62 -24.13
CA GLY A 214 6.05 41.93 -24.04
C GLY A 214 5.43 42.99 -23.13
N LYS A 215 6.05 43.20 -21.96
CA LYS A 215 6.71 44.48 -21.62
C LYS A 215 7.59 44.30 -20.37
N ALA A 216 8.84 44.72 -20.48
CA ALA A 216 9.83 44.70 -19.41
C ALA A 216 9.46 45.71 -18.32
N ALA A 217 9.43 45.27 -17.06
CA ALA A 217 9.36 46.16 -15.90
C ALA A 217 10.79 46.53 -15.49
N VAL A 218 11.09 47.83 -15.59
CA VAL A 218 12.32 48.46 -15.14
C VAL A 218 12.35 48.45 -13.60
N LEU A 219 13.41 47.89 -13.02
CA LEU A 219 13.71 47.97 -11.59
C LEU A 219 14.40 49.32 -11.31
N THR A 220 13.70 50.25 -10.67
CA THR A 220 14.31 51.45 -10.07
C THR A 220 14.76 51.15 -8.65
N THR A 221 16.08 51.14 -8.47
CA THR A 221 16.78 51.19 -7.19
C THR A 221 16.61 52.56 -6.57
N THR A 222 16.27 52.66 -5.28
CA THR A 222 16.53 53.87 -4.49
C THR A 222 16.92 53.47 -3.08
N ALA A 223 18.08 53.99 -2.67
CA ALA A 223 18.73 53.75 -1.39
C ALA A 223 18.44 54.87 -0.38
N TRP A 224 18.21 54.46 0.87
CA TRP A 224 18.59 55.04 2.16
C TRP A 224 18.16 56.46 2.56
N ALA A 225 17.49 56.54 3.73
CA ALA A 225 17.76 57.57 4.74
C ALA A 225 17.40 57.05 6.15
N SER A 226 18.35 57.20 7.06
CA SER A 226 18.30 56.99 8.51
C SER A 226 17.47 58.05 9.23
N VAL A 227 16.74 57.68 10.30
CA VAL A 227 16.50 58.57 11.45
C VAL A 227 16.43 57.76 12.74
N SER A 228 17.27 58.17 13.69
CA SER A 228 17.33 57.77 15.10
C SER A 228 16.33 58.54 15.96
N SER A 229 15.75 57.87 16.95
CA SER A 229 15.62 58.31 18.36
C SER A 229 15.34 57.10 19.22
#